data_AF-A0A5B8R352-F1
#
_entry.id   AF-A0A5B8R352-F1
#
_cell.length_a   1.000
_cell.length_b   1.000
_cell.length_c   1.000
_cell.angle_alpha   90.00
_cell.angle_beta   90.00
_cell.angle_gamma   90.00
#
_symmetry.space_group_name_H-M   'P 1'
#
loop_
_entity.id
_entity.type
_entity.pdbx_description
1 polymer ?
#
loop_
_entity_poly.entity_id
_entity_poly.type
_entity_poly.pdbx_seq_one_letter_code
_entity_poly.pdbx_strand_id
1 'polypeptide(L)'
;MSLSTLRHTGTKHSISLLLQTLHKWLGLIVGLQLLIWIVTGLAFNLIDERFLDANPYRITHKTASPNTALAPTADLLQQYQTEGIIELKLTSVLSRAVYALTTTQQTRWFWADSLEPLSLNDDEILAIAKQSYSGSAELSTAQILSRETPFDANGPVAMITAADEVGTRIYIDTVSGAVLAHQNRQSDLKDLLFMLHFMDYAPDNGIGFNHLLVQVVSIATLLLGLSGIYILGHKFHQGQLSLPFLKRKTHKGKLALFTQAAQPLAEFTDLNGTYLESINRGRERLRTQCGGGGRCGLCKLRFVEQPPSPNDYDLDKLTATELAQGIRLGCQHEAHPGKLELATKAQHRDWSQSER
;
A
#
# COMPACT_ATOMS: atom_id res chain seq x y z
N MET A 1 -1.66 -47.49 -40.61
CA MET A 1 -0.80 -47.12 -39.47
C MET A 1 -1.41 -45.91 -38.80
N SER A 2 -2.03 -46.13 -37.63
CA SER A 2 -2.75 -45.12 -36.86
C SER A 2 -1.78 -44.44 -35.90
N LEU A 3 -1.54 -43.14 -36.07
CA LEU A 3 -0.76 -42.33 -35.14
C LEU A 3 -1.64 -42.02 -33.92
N SER A 4 -1.48 -42.89 -32.95
CA SER A 4 -2.04 -42.78 -31.61
C SER A 4 -1.09 -41.99 -30.72
N THR A 5 -1.68 -41.07 -29.96
CA THR A 5 -1.29 -40.67 -28.59
C THR A 5 0.11 -40.08 -28.39
N LEU A 6 0.17 -38.75 -28.44
CA LEU A 6 1.00 -37.97 -27.51
C LEU A 6 0.06 -37.26 -26.52
N ARG A 7 -0.24 -37.94 -25.41
CA ARG A 7 -0.85 -37.31 -24.23
C ARG A 7 0.25 -36.48 -23.55
N HIS A 8 0.15 -35.17 -23.67
CA HIS A 8 0.92 -34.23 -22.87
C HIS A 8 0.53 -34.40 -21.39
N THR A 9 1.38 -35.07 -20.61
CA THR A 9 1.39 -35.02 -19.15
C THR A 9 2.03 -33.70 -18.73
N GLY A 10 1.24 -32.64 -18.75
CA GLY A 10 1.56 -31.40 -18.06
C GLY A 10 0.31 -30.98 -17.34
N THR A 11 0.35 -30.97 -16.01
CA THR A 11 -0.66 -30.33 -15.16
C THR A 11 -0.72 -28.85 -15.50
N LYS A 12 -1.44 -28.50 -16.58
CA LYS A 12 -1.84 -27.13 -16.86
C LYS A 12 -2.81 -26.76 -15.76
N HIS A 13 -2.33 -26.11 -14.71
CA HIS A 13 -3.20 -25.45 -13.76
C HIS A 13 -4.14 -24.56 -14.57
N SER A 14 -5.45 -24.74 -14.39
CA SER A 14 -6.43 -23.86 -15.01
C SER A 14 -6.09 -22.40 -14.68
N ILE A 15 -6.19 -21.55 -15.69
CA ILE A 15 -6.03 -20.10 -15.57
C ILE A 15 -6.89 -19.57 -14.41
N SER A 16 -8.07 -20.14 -14.19
CA SER A 16 -8.98 -19.77 -13.08
C SER A 16 -8.40 -20.06 -11.70
N LEU A 17 -7.76 -21.23 -11.52
CA LEU A 17 -7.15 -21.61 -10.24
C LEU A 17 -5.91 -20.79 -9.92
N LEU A 18 -5.11 -20.47 -10.95
CA LEU A 18 -3.96 -19.58 -10.83
C LEU A 18 -4.42 -18.19 -10.42
N LEU A 19 -5.38 -17.60 -11.14
CA LEU A 19 -5.88 -16.26 -10.86
C LEU A 19 -6.52 -16.14 -9.48
N GLN A 20 -7.24 -17.15 -8.99
CA GLN A 20 -7.73 -17.16 -7.61
C GLN A 20 -6.64 -17.17 -6.56
N THR A 21 -5.57 -17.93 -6.82
CA THR A 21 -4.43 -18.00 -5.89
C THR A 21 -3.68 -16.68 -5.88
N LEU A 22 -3.44 -16.11 -7.06
CA LEU A 22 -2.87 -14.76 -7.22
C LEU A 22 -3.73 -13.72 -6.50
N HIS A 23 -5.03 -13.67 -6.79
CA HIS A 23 -5.97 -12.73 -6.18
C HIS A 23 -5.98 -12.80 -4.66
N LYS A 24 -5.98 -14.01 -4.09
CA LYS A 24 -5.96 -14.20 -2.62
C LYS A 24 -4.71 -13.60 -1.99
N TRP A 25 -3.53 -13.84 -2.56
CA TRP A 25 -2.27 -13.36 -2.00
C TRP A 25 -2.03 -11.88 -2.29
N LEU A 26 -2.37 -11.40 -3.49
CA LEU A 26 -2.40 -9.98 -3.80
C LEU A 26 -3.35 -9.23 -2.86
N GLY A 27 -4.53 -9.80 -2.58
CA GLY A 27 -5.51 -9.22 -1.67
C GLY A 27 -4.99 -9.09 -0.25
N LEU A 28 -4.19 -10.06 0.24
CA LEU A 28 -3.53 -9.97 1.53
C LEU A 28 -2.48 -8.84 1.56
N ILE A 29 -1.58 -8.82 0.58
CA ILE A 29 -0.46 -7.85 0.54
C ILE A 29 -0.99 -6.43 0.33
N VAL A 30 -1.80 -6.22 -0.72
CA VAL A 30 -2.39 -4.92 -1.04
C VAL A 30 -3.37 -4.49 0.05
N GLY A 31 -4.15 -5.42 0.60
CA GLY A 31 -5.09 -5.14 1.68
C GLY A 31 -4.40 -4.65 2.96
N LEU A 32 -3.24 -5.22 3.31
CA LEU A 32 -2.44 -4.75 4.44
C LEU A 32 -1.93 -3.33 4.21
N GLN A 33 -1.42 -3.04 3.01
CA GLN A 33 -0.96 -1.69 2.66
C GLN A 33 -2.13 -0.68 2.63
N LEU A 34 -3.29 -1.08 2.12
CA LEU A 34 -4.50 -0.25 2.14
C LEU A 34 -4.95 0.04 3.58
N LEU A 35 -4.80 -0.91 4.51
CA LEU A 35 -5.11 -0.68 5.91
C LEU A 35 -4.20 0.39 6.52
N ILE A 36 -2.89 0.35 6.24
CA ILE A 36 -1.95 1.40 6.66
C ILE A 36 -2.39 2.75 6.10
N TRP A 37 -2.73 2.81 4.80
CA TRP A 37 -3.22 4.01 4.13
C TRP A 37 -4.49 4.58 4.77
N ILE A 38 -5.46 3.73 5.11
CA ILE A 38 -6.70 4.14 5.79
C ILE A 38 -6.40 4.66 7.20
N VAL A 39 -5.54 3.98 7.97
CA VAL A 39 -5.21 4.38 9.35
C VAL A 39 -4.47 5.72 9.36
N THR A 40 -3.49 5.93 8.49
CA THR A 40 -2.78 7.21 8.40
C THR A 40 -3.66 8.32 7.83
N GLY A 41 -4.51 8.02 6.85
CA GLY A 41 -5.50 8.95 6.32
C GLY A 41 -6.53 9.37 7.39
N LEU A 42 -6.97 8.43 8.22
CA LEU A 42 -7.84 8.73 9.35
C LEU A 42 -7.13 9.61 10.38
N ALA A 43 -5.85 9.33 10.69
CA ALA A 43 -5.06 10.17 11.57
C ALA A 43 -4.99 11.62 11.08
N PHE A 44 -4.74 11.85 9.78
CA PHE A 44 -4.74 13.20 9.19
C PHE A 44 -6.08 13.92 9.29
N ASN A 45 -7.20 13.19 9.33
CA ASN A 45 -8.53 13.80 9.45
C ASN A 45 -8.97 14.03 10.90
N LEU A 46 -8.33 13.38 11.88
CA LEU A 46 -8.69 13.49 13.30
C LEU A 46 -7.71 14.34 14.11
N ILE A 47 -6.47 14.48 13.67
CA ILE A 47 -5.46 15.29 14.34
C ILE A 47 -5.52 16.73 13.79
N ASP A 48 -5.58 17.72 14.68
CA ASP A 48 -5.58 19.14 14.31
C ASP A 48 -4.29 19.50 13.54
N GLU A 49 -4.42 20.20 12.42
CA GLU A 49 -3.29 20.62 11.59
C GLU A 49 -2.27 21.47 12.36
N ARG A 50 -2.74 22.27 13.33
CA ARG A 50 -1.90 23.12 14.18
C ARG A 50 -1.06 22.29 15.13
N PHE A 51 -1.56 21.13 15.56
CA PHE A 51 -0.78 20.21 16.36
C PHE A 51 0.39 19.64 15.53
N LEU A 52 0.21 19.42 14.23
CA LEU A 52 1.24 18.87 13.33
C LEU A 52 2.13 19.95 12.70
N ASP A 53 1.96 21.22 13.07
CA ASP A 53 2.73 22.32 12.51
C ASP A 53 4.18 22.29 13.02
N ALA A 54 5.12 22.41 12.09
CA ALA A 54 6.54 22.50 12.38
C ALA A 54 6.97 23.94 12.77
N ASN A 55 6.12 24.93 12.48
CA ASN A 55 6.44 26.35 12.56
C ASN A 55 5.67 27.16 13.63
N PRO A 56 5.15 26.60 14.74
CA PRO A 56 4.36 27.38 15.69
C PRO A 56 5.12 28.55 16.31
N TYR A 57 6.46 28.45 16.38
CA TYR A 57 7.36 29.50 16.87
C TYR A 57 8.25 30.12 15.78
N ARG A 58 8.07 29.76 14.50
CA ARG A 58 8.91 30.30 13.43
C ARG A 58 8.44 31.70 13.08
N ILE A 59 9.38 32.63 13.06
CA ILE A 59 9.15 34.00 12.60
C ILE A 59 10.15 34.38 11.52
N THR A 60 9.67 35.11 10.52
CA THR A 60 10.51 35.68 9.49
C THR A 60 10.83 37.12 9.87
N HIS A 61 12.05 37.36 10.36
CA HIS A 61 12.54 38.71 10.51
C HIS A 61 12.82 39.30 9.12
N LYS A 62 12.12 40.39 8.78
CA LYS A 62 12.53 41.22 7.65
C LYS A 62 13.84 41.88 8.03
N THR A 63 14.93 41.44 7.42
CA THR A 63 16.22 42.08 7.63
C THR A 63 16.12 43.53 7.17
N ALA A 64 16.48 44.47 8.06
CA ALA A 64 16.60 45.86 7.69
C ALA A 64 17.58 45.99 6.50
N SER A 65 17.34 46.96 5.61
CA SER A 65 18.29 47.25 4.53
C SER A 65 19.68 47.41 5.13
N PRO A 66 20.68 46.67 4.64
CA PRO A 66 22.02 46.71 5.22
C PRO A 66 22.54 48.16 5.16
N ASN A 67 22.96 48.68 6.31
CA ASN A 67 23.51 50.04 6.43
C ASN A 67 25.04 50.05 6.39
N THR A 68 25.66 48.91 6.05
CA THR A 68 27.10 48.78 5.86
C THR A 68 27.51 49.30 4.49
N ALA A 69 28.66 50.01 4.44
CA ALA A 69 29.30 50.36 3.19
C ALA A 69 29.65 49.08 2.40
N LEU A 70 29.35 49.09 1.10
CA LEU A 70 29.60 47.95 0.22
C LEU A 70 30.97 48.10 -0.44
N ALA A 71 31.78 47.04 -0.39
CA ALA A 71 33.04 46.97 -1.10
C ALA A 71 32.82 46.80 -2.62
N PRO A 72 33.67 47.38 -3.47
CA PRO A 72 33.59 47.19 -4.92
C PRO A 72 33.76 45.71 -5.32
N THR A 73 32.86 45.18 -6.13
CA THR A 73 32.83 43.75 -6.48
C THR A 73 33.70 43.38 -7.68
N ALA A 74 34.42 44.33 -8.28
CA ALA A 74 35.16 44.12 -9.53
C ALA A 74 36.23 43.03 -9.38
N ASP A 75 37.06 43.12 -8.33
CA ASP A 75 38.14 42.16 -8.09
C ASP A 75 37.57 40.76 -7.77
N LEU A 76 36.48 40.70 -7.01
CA LEU A 76 35.77 39.45 -6.71
C LEU A 76 35.24 38.78 -7.98
N LEU A 77 34.58 39.55 -8.85
CA LEU A 77 34.04 39.04 -10.11
C LEU A 77 35.17 38.61 -11.07
N GLN A 78 36.30 39.33 -11.09
CA GLN A 78 37.46 38.95 -11.88
C GLN A 78 38.09 37.64 -11.38
N GLN A 79 38.21 37.46 -10.05
CA GLN A 79 38.77 36.26 -9.44
C GLN A 79 37.99 34.99 -9.82
N TYR A 80 36.66 35.08 -9.92
CA TYR A 80 35.77 33.93 -10.18
C TYR A 80 35.23 33.87 -11.62
N GLN A 81 35.72 34.71 -12.52
CA GLN A 81 35.23 34.80 -13.89
C GLN A 81 35.32 33.47 -14.66
N THR A 82 36.39 32.70 -14.43
CA THR A 82 36.65 31.41 -15.09
C THR A 82 35.68 30.30 -14.69
N GLU A 83 34.93 30.47 -13.60
CA GLU A 83 33.93 29.52 -13.14
C GLU A 83 32.55 29.71 -13.79
N GLY A 84 32.41 30.69 -14.68
CA GLY A 84 31.14 31.01 -15.34
C GLY A 84 30.14 31.62 -14.37
N ILE A 85 30.25 32.93 -14.12
CA ILE A 85 29.36 33.64 -13.21
C ILE A 85 27.95 33.69 -13.78
N ILE A 86 26.97 33.27 -12.96
CA ILE A 86 25.54 33.29 -13.30
C ILE A 86 24.87 34.50 -12.64
N GLU A 87 25.10 34.69 -11.34
CA GLU A 87 24.42 35.72 -10.56
C GLU A 87 25.31 36.22 -9.42
N LEU A 88 25.20 37.52 -9.11
CA LEU A 88 25.69 38.09 -7.84
C LEU A 88 24.50 38.74 -7.13
N LYS A 89 24.08 38.15 -6.01
CA LYS A 89 22.91 38.60 -5.24
C LYS A 89 23.34 39.22 -3.92
N LEU A 90 22.86 40.43 -3.64
CA LEU A 90 23.01 41.07 -2.34
C LEU A 90 21.92 40.58 -1.39
N THR A 91 22.32 40.02 -0.26
CA THR A 91 21.46 39.58 0.86
C THR A 91 22.03 40.10 2.18
N SER A 92 21.54 39.58 3.30
CA SER A 92 22.04 39.94 4.63
C SER A 92 21.91 38.79 5.62
N VAL A 93 22.86 38.73 6.55
CA VAL A 93 22.87 37.83 7.70
C VAL A 93 23.09 38.70 8.93
N LEU A 94 22.21 38.61 9.94
CA LEU A 94 22.27 39.45 11.16
C LEU A 94 22.40 40.96 10.86
N SER A 95 21.68 41.46 9.86
CA SER A 95 21.75 42.86 9.39
C SER A 95 23.08 43.31 8.78
N ARG A 96 24.06 42.41 8.60
CA ARG A 96 25.28 42.66 7.84
C ARG A 96 25.10 42.19 6.39
N ALA A 97 25.53 43.00 5.43
CA ALA A 97 25.39 42.70 4.01
C ALA A 97 26.25 41.51 3.58
N VAL A 98 25.69 40.62 2.75
CA VAL A 98 26.36 39.44 2.21
C VAL A 98 26.16 39.38 0.70
N TYR A 99 27.23 39.11 -0.03
CA TYR A 99 27.18 38.77 -1.44
C TYR A 99 27.09 37.25 -1.61
N ALA A 100 26.04 36.77 -2.28
CA ALA A 100 25.94 35.41 -2.77
C ALA A 100 26.33 35.39 -4.26
N LEU A 101 27.49 34.83 -4.57
CA LEU A 101 28.02 34.67 -5.92
C LEU A 101 27.73 33.26 -6.43
N THR A 102 26.82 33.15 -7.39
CA THR A 102 26.45 31.89 -8.03
C THR A 102 27.24 31.73 -9.32
N THR A 103 27.99 30.63 -9.44
CA THR A 103 28.72 30.23 -10.65
C THR A 103 28.14 28.95 -11.25
N THR A 104 28.62 28.52 -12.41
CA THR A 104 28.23 27.21 -12.99
C THR A 104 28.69 26.03 -12.14
N GLN A 105 29.60 26.24 -11.20
CA GLN A 105 30.15 25.20 -10.34
C GLN A 105 29.47 25.17 -8.98
N GLN A 106 29.35 26.33 -8.32
CA GLN A 106 28.80 26.43 -6.96
C GLN A 106 28.40 27.87 -6.62
N THR A 107 27.72 28.01 -5.49
CA THR A 107 27.46 29.31 -4.85
C THR A 107 28.50 29.56 -3.76
N ARG A 108 28.96 30.79 -3.63
CA ARG A 108 29.85 31.25 -2.55
C ARG A 108 29.29 32.49 -1.88
N TRP A 109 29.59 32.66 -0.59
CA TRP A 109 29.11 33.78 0.21
C TRP A 109 30.28 34.58 0.75
N PHE A 110 30.16 35.90 0.66
CA PHE A 110 31.17 36.85 1.12
C PHE A 110 30.52 37.96 1.93
N TRP A 111 31.21 38.46 2.94
CA TRP A 111 30.81 39.70 3.58
C TRP A 111 30.93 40.84 2.58
N ALA A 112 29.86 41.62 2.40
CA ALA A 112 29.82 42.62 1.33
C ALA A 112 30.67 43.87 1.63
N ASP A 113 31.16 44.03 2.86
CA ASP A 113 32.01 45.12 3.31
C ASP A 113 33.52 44.81 3.21
N SER A 114 33.93 43.56 3.43
CA SER A 114 35.34 43.12 3.37
C SER A 114 35.69 42.23 2.19
N LEU A 115 34.69 41.63 1.54
CA LEU A 115 34.83 40.57 0.53
C LEU A 115 35.51 39.30 1.04
N GLU A 116 35.69 39.15 2.35
CA GLU A 116 36.16 37.91 2.95
C GLU A 116 35.07 36.83 2.86
N PRO A 117 35.44 35.55 2.72
CA PRO A 117 34.47 34.46 2.77
C PRO A 117 33.60 34.53 4.03
N LEU A 118 32.29 34.33 3.86
CA LEU A 118 31.35 34.26 4.96
C LEU A 118 31.73 33.07 5.85
N SER A 119 32.02 33.35 7.11
CA SER A 119 32.28 32.36 8.15
C SER A 119 31.50 32.78 9.39
N LEU A 120 30.61 31.91 9.84
CA LEU A 120 29.78 32.13 11.02
C LEU A 120 30.38 31.40 12.21
N ASN A 121 30.53 32.11 13.33
CA ASN A 121 30.86 31.48 14.61
C ASN A 121 29.60 31.01 15.35
N ASP A 122 29.79 30.25 16.43
CA ASP A 122 28.67 29.68 17.20
C ASP A 122 27.71 30.74 17.78
N ASP A 123 28.23 31.91 18.18
CA ASP A 123 27.40 33.00 18.70
C ASP A 123 26.54 33.64 17.60
N GLU A 124 27.08 33.76 16.39
CA GLU A 124 26.33 34.25 15.22
C GLU A 124 25.26 33.25 14.80
N ILE A 125 25.57 31.96 14.77
CA ILE A 125 24.57 30.91 14.48
C ILE A 125 23.46 30.93 15.53
N LEU A 126 23.81 31.08 16.81
CA LEU A 126 22.84 31.23 17.90
C LEU A 126 21.99 32.49 17.74
N ALA A 127 22.59 33.62 17.32
CA ALA A 127 21.84 34.84 17.07
C ALA A 127 20.86 34.69 15.90
N ILE A 128 21.23 33.99 14.83
CA ILE A 128 20.34 33.66 13.69
C ILE A 128 19.16 32.82 14.19
N ALA A 129 19.43 31.79 15.00
CA ALA A 129 18.38 30.96 15.59
C ALA A 129 17.41 31.79 16.44
N LYS A 130 17.92 32.66 17.32
CA LYS A 130 17.11 33.59 18.14
C LYS A 130 16.25 34.51 17.29
N GLN A 131 16.78 35.07 16.20
CA GLN A 131 15.98 35.88 15.27
C GLN A 131 14.88 35.07 14.57
N SER A 132 15.02 33.76 14.42
CA SER A 132 14.00 32.94 13.75
C SER A 132 12.92 32.40 14.68
N TYR A 133 13.06 32.57 16.00
CA TYR A 133 12.27 31.90 17.03
C TYR A 133 11.54 32.90 17.93
N SER A 134 10.21 32.80 17.99
CA SER A 134 9.36 33.67 18.82
C SER A 134 9.11 33.17 20.24
N GLY A 135 9.51 31.93 20.56
CA GLY A 135 9.33 31.36 21.88
C GLY A 135 10.28 31.96 22.92
N SER A 136 9.96 31.75 24.20
CA SER A 136 10.75 32.26 25.32
C SER A 136 11.75 31.24 25.90
N ALA A 137 11.80 30.03 25.34
CA ALA A 137 12.67 28.96 25.83
C ALA A 137 14.15 29.23 25.55
N GLU A 138 15.01 28.69 26.40
CA GLU A 138 16.46 28.73 26.18
C GLU A 138 16.85 27.87 24.97
N LEU A 139 17.80 28.38 24.18
CA LEU A 139 18.35 27.69 23.02
C LEU A 139 19.68 27.03 23.39
N SER A 140 19.88 25.80 22.93
CA SER A 140 21.15 25.07 23.08
C SER A 140 22.28 25.72 22.28
N THR A 141 23.51 25.25 22.52
CA THR A 141 24.63 25.49 21.60
C THR A 141 24.35 24.86 20.23
N ALA A 142 24.98 25.38 19.19
CA ALA A 142 24.91 24.81 17.85
C ALA A 142 25.56 23.42 17.82
N GLN A 143 24.86 22.46 17.23
CA GLN A 143 25.40 21.13 16.93
C GLN A 143 25.51 20.97 15.42
N ILE A 144 26.73 20.82 14.90
CA ILE A 144 26.94 20.49 13.49
C ILE A 144 26.50 19.04 13.25
N LEU A 145 25.59 18.85 12.30
CA LEU A 145 25.08 17.54 11.94
C LEU A 145 26.11 16.82 11.07
N SER A 146 26.46 15.59 11.46
CA SER A 146 27.43 14.76 10.76
C SER A 146 26.82 13.89 9.66
N ARG A 147 25.49 13.83 9.57
CA ARG A 147 24.75 13.06 8.57
C ARG A 147 24.11 14.02 7.58
N GLU A 148 23.94 13.56 6.34
CA GLU A 148 23.16 14.28 5.35
C GLU A 148 21.74 14.55 5.88
N THR A 149 21.28 15.76 5.63
CA THR A 149 19.93 16.22 5.99
C THR A 149 19.07 16.29 4.74
N PRO A 150 17.73 16.18 4.85
CA PRO A 150 16.83 16.36 3.70
C PRO A 150 16.71 17.83 3.25
N PHE A 151 17.42 18.77 3.89
CA PHE A 151 17.40 20.18 3.55
C PHE A 151 18.37 20.50 2.42
N ASP A 152 17.96 21.38 1.52
CA ASP A 152 18.81 21.96 0.48
C ASP A 152 19.78 22.97 1.12
N ALA A 153 20.93 22.46 1.59
CA ALA A 153 21.95 23.22 2.27
C ALA A 153 23.21 23.33 1.40
N ASN A 154 23.88 24.47 1.46
CA ASN A 154 25.11 24.70 0.69
C ASN A 154 26.38 24.19 1.39
N GLY A 155 26.24 23.73 2.63
CA GLY A 155 27.32 23.15 3.42
C GLY A 155 26.80 22.48 4.69
N PRO A 156 27.64 22.35 5.72
CA PRO A 156 27.21 21.74 6.98
C PRO A 156 25.98 22.42 7.58
N VAL A 157 25.10 21.61 8.16
CA VAL A 157 23.89 22.09 8.81
C VAL A 157 24.12 22.12 10.31
N ALA A 158 23.95 23.30 10.91
CA ALA A 158 23.88 23.46 12.35
C ALA A 158 22.44 23.23 12.83
N MET A 159 22.29 22.48 13.91
CA MET A 159 21.03 22.30 14.63
C MET A 159 21.11 22.97 16.00
N ILE A 160 20.11 23.77 16.32
CA ILE A 160 19.90 24.36 17.65
C ILE A 160 18.54 23.88 18.17
N THR A 161 18.49 23.47 19.43
CA THR A 161 17.26 22.99 20.07
C THR A 161 16.78 24.00 21.11
N ALA A 162 15.50 24.34 21.07
CA ALA A 162 14.82 25.10 22.11
C ALA A 162 14.30 24.17 23.21
N ALA A 163 14.49 24.55 24.46
CA ALA A 163 13.94 23.83 25.62
C ALA A 163 12.43 24.13 25.83
N ASP A 164 11.64 24.07 24.76
CA ASP A 164 10.19 24.29 24.80
C ASP A 164 9.39 22.99 24.86
N GLU A 165 8.08 23.11 25.07
CA GLU A 165 7.19 21.95 25.25
C GLU A 165 7.12 21.01 24.04
N VAL A 166 7.42 21.51 22.83
CA VAL A 166 7.38 20.73 21.59
C VAL A 166 8.75 20.24 21.14
N GLY A 167 9.82 20.75 21.76
CA GLY A 167 11.22 20.49 21.39
C GLY A 167 11.55 21.04 20.01
N THR A 168 11.35 22.34 19.80
CA THR A 168 11.70 23.01 18.53
C THR A 168 13.17 22.85 18.19
N ARG A 169 13.46 22.40 16.98
CA ARG A 169 14.79 22.26 16.39
C ARG A 169 14.89 23.19 15.18
N ILE A 170 15.91 24.03 15.19
CA ILE A 170 16.16 25.06 14.19
C ILE A 170 17.38 24.63 13.39
N TYR A 171 17.23 24.53 12.08
CA TYR A 171 18.28 24.09 11.16
C TYR A 171 18.80 25.28 10.37
N ILE A 172 20.11 25.49 10.40
CA ILE A 172 20.78 26.63 9.79
C ILE A 172 21.91 26.12 8.91
N ASP A 173 21.96 26.62 7.67
CA ASP A 173 23.10 26.42 6.78
C ASP A 173 24.27 27.29 7.27
N THR A 174 25.37 26.67 7.69
CA THR A 174 26.51 27.39 8.26
C THR A 174 27.26 28.23 7.24
N VAL A 175 27.08 27.96 5.94
CA VAL A 175 27.81 28.66 4.87
C VAL A 175 27.06 29.90 4.40
N SER A 176 25.73 29.84 4.38
CA SER A 176 24.88 30.97 3.91
C SER A 176 24.22 31.76 5.04
N GLY A 177 24.14 31.20 6.25
CA GLY A 177 23.36 31.76 7.37
C GLY A 177 21.85 31.60 7.19
N ALA A 178 21.39 30.84 6.19
CA ALA A 178 19.98 30.63 5.94
C ALA A 178 19.35 29.72 7.00
N VAL A 179 18.20 30.12 7.54
CA VAL A 179 17.36 29.24 8.36
C VAL A 179 16.58 28.32 7.43
N LEU A 180 17.04 27.07 7.32
CA LEU A 180 16.52 26.06 6.42
C LEU A 180 15.11 25.61 6.85
N ALA A 181 14.96 25.25 8.12
CA ALA A 181 13.71 24.74 8.65
C ALA A 181 13.60 24.92 10.17
N HIS A 182 12.35 24.93 10.65
CA HIS A 182 12.01 24.56 12.01
C HIS A 182 11.34 23.19 11.96
N GLN A 183 11.65 22.31 12.91
CA GLN A 183 10.94 21.05 13.14
C GLN A 183 10.73 20.84 14.64
N ASN A 184 9.80 19.97 15.01
CA ASN A 184 9.54 19.61 16.41
C ASN A 184 9.00 18.17 16.50
N ARG A 185 8.76 17.68 17.72
CA ARG A 185 8.25 16.31 17.94
C ARG A 185 6.93 16.02 17.23
N GLN A 186 6.09 17.04 17.03
CA GLN A 186 4.80 16.87 16.38
C GLN A 186 4.93 16.84 14.86
N SER A 187 5.84 17.62 14.29
CA SER A 187 6.19 17.50 12.88
C SER A 187 6.87 16.16 12.57
N ASP A 188 7.60 15.56 13.51
CA ASP A 188 8.13 14.18 13.33
C ASP A 188 7.01 13.15 13.16
N LEU A 189 5.91 13.31 13.92
CA LEU A 189 4.73 12.47 13.75
C LEU A 189 4.09 12.72 12.38
N LYS A 190 3.99 13.98 11.96
CA LYS A 190 3.49 14.34 10.63
C LYS A 190 4.31 13.64 9.54
N ASP A 191 5.62 13.71 9.63
CA ASP A 191 6.57 13.11 8.68
C ASP A 191 6.42 11.58 8.67
N LEU A 192 6.28 10.93 9.83
CA LEU A 192 5.99 9.49 9.93
C LEU A 192 4.66 9.12 9.23
N LEU A 193 3.61 9.92 9.44
CA LEU A 193 2.30 9.69 8.82
C LEU A 193 2.39 9.85 7.30
N PHE A 194 3.08 10.88 6.80
CA PHE A 194 3.30 11.08 5.37
C PHE A 194 4.08 9.92 4.76
N MET A 195 5.20 9.53 5.36
CA MET A 195 6.02 8.39 4.93
C MET A 195 5.18 7.11 4.76
N LEU A 196 4.40 6.76 5.77
CA LEU A 196 3.55 5.56 5.75
C LEU A 196 2.39 5.68 4.75
N HIS A 197 1.78 6.86 4.63
CA HIS A 197 0.64 7.10 3.75
C HIS A 197 1.03 7.06 2.27
N PHE A 198 2.18 7.64 1.93
CA PHE A 198 2.69 7.70 0.55
C PHE A 198 3.63 6.54 0.20
N MET A 199 3.98 5.68 1.17
CA MET A 199 4.93 4.56 1.01
C MET A 199 6.33 5.00 0.58
N ASP A 200 6.71 6.23 0.92
CA ASP A 200 7.97 6.84 0.52
C ASP A 200 8.93 6.83 1.72
N TYR A 201 9.58 5.68 1.93
CA TYR A 201 10.41 5.41 3.11
C TYR A 201 11.84 5.98 3.03
N ALA A 202 12.29 6.40 1.85
CA ALA A 202 13.58 7.04 1.61
C ALA A 202 13.73 7.44 0.12
N PRO A 203 14.46 8.53 -0.20
CA PRO A 203 15.02 9.55 0.70
C PRO A 203 14.07 10.72 0.97
N ASP A 204 12.96 10.83 0.22
CA ASP A 204 12.10 12.02 0.15
C ASP A 204 11.00 12.04 1.25
N ASN A 205 10.87 10.95 2.02
CA ASN A 205 10.06 10.84 3.24
C ASN A 205 8.60 11.32 3.12
N GLY A 206 7.92 11.00 2.02
CA GLY A 206 6.51 11.32 1.79
C GLY A 206 6.27 12.47 0.80
N ILE A 207 7.34 13.03 0.21
CA ILE A 207 7.25 14.08 -0.81
C ILE A 207 7.19 13.44 -2.22
N GLY A 208 7.81 12.27 -2.40
CA GLY A 208 7.84 11.55 -3.67
C GLY A 208 6.67 10.59 -3.85
N PHE A 209 6.11 10.53 -5.07
CA PHE A 209 5.05 9.58 -5.43
C PHE A 209 5.43 8.64 -6.59
N ASN A 210 6.56 8.87 -7.26
CA ASN A 210 6.98 8.12 -8.44
C ASN A 210 8.24 7.27 -8.19
N HIS A 211 8.18 6.38 -7.20
CA HIS A 211 9.27 5.47 -6.86
C HIS A 211 8.86 4.00 -7.04
N LEU A 212 9.86 3.10 -7.07
CA LEU A 212 9.68 1.69 -7.41
C LEU A 212 8.62 0.99 -6.55
N LEU A 213 8.58 1.27 -5.24
CA LEU A 213 7.61 0.63 -4.33
C LEU A 213 6.15 0.97 -4.71
N VAL A 214 5.83 2.26 -4.92
CA VAL A 214 4.48 2.68 -5.36
C VAL A 214 4.15 2.09 -6.72
N GLN A 215 5.10 2.03 -7.66
CA GLN A 215 4.87 1.42 -8.98
C GLN A 215 4.52 -0.08 -8.87
N VAL A 216 5.28 -0.84 -8.06
CA VAL A 216 5.04 -2.27 -7.82
C VAL A 216 3.68 -2.49 -7.16
N VAL A 217 3.36 -1.73 -6.10
CA VAL A 217 2.07 -1.83 -5.40
C VAL A 217 0.91 -1.43 -6.32
N SER A 218 1.10 -0.44 -7.20
CA SER A 218 0.10 -0.02 -8.19
C SER A 218 -0.19 -1.13 -9.21
N ILE A 219 0.86 -1.77 -9.74
CA ILE A 219 0.71 -2.93 -10.63
C ILE A 219 0.03 -4.10 -9.89
N ALA A 220 0.45 -4.38 -8.65
CA ALA A 220 -0.17 -5.43 -7.82
C ALA A 220 -1.66 -5.15 -7.58
N THR A 221 -2.04 -3.89 -7.33
CA THR A 221 -3.43 -3.45 -7.13
C THR A 221 -4.24 -3.58 -8.42
N LEU A 222 -3.66 -3.21 -9.57
CA LEU A 222 -4.28 -3.42 -10.88
C LEU A 222 -4.53 -4.91 -11.15
N LEU A 223 -3.53 -5.76 -10.93
CA LEU A 223 -3.65 -7.22 -11.07
C LEU A 223 -4.67 -7.81 -10.10
N LEU A 224 -4.77 -7.27 -8.88
CA LEU A 224 -5.80 -7.64 -7.91
C LEU A 224 -7.21 -7.34 -8.45
N GLY A 225 -7.42 -6.14 -9.00
CA GLY A 225 -8.69 -5.76 -9.62
C GLY A 225 -9.06 -6.63 -10.81
N LEU A 226 -8.13 -6.82 -11.76
CA LEU A 226 -8.33 -7.62 -12.96
C LEU A 226 -8.61 -9.09 -12.63
N SER A 227 -7.86 -9.67 -11.69
CA SER A 227 -8.11 -11.05 -11.24
C SER A 227 -9.46 -11.18 -10.55
N GLY A 228 -9.89 -10.19 -9.77
CA GLY A 228 -11.23 -10.17 -9.16
C GLY A 228 -12.35 -10.15 -10.18
N ILE A 229 -12.25 -9.28 -11.19
CA ILE A 229 -13.21 -9.20 -12.31
C ILE A 229 -13.29 -10.54 -13.04
N TYR A 230 -12.14 -11.14 -13.37
CA TYR A 230 -12.11 -12.44 -14.03
C TYR A 230 -12.80 -13.53 -13.20
N ILE A 231 -12.45 -13.65 -11.91
CA ILE A 231 -13.03 -14.68 -11.02
C ILE A 231 -14.54 -14.50 -10.91
N LEU A 232 -15.01 -13.26 -10.76
CA LEU A 232 -16.42 -12.94 -10.69
C LEU A 232 -17.14 -13.34 -11.98
N GLY A 233 -16.60 -12.93 -13.14
CA GLY A 233 -17.14 -13.27 -14.46
C GLY A 233 -17.16 -14.78 -14.73
N HIS A 234 -16.10 -15.49 -14.35
CA HIS A 234 -16.02 -16.95 -14.46
C HIS A 234 -17.08 -17.64 -13.60
N LYS A 235 -17.28 -17.18 -12.36
CA LYS A 235 -18.34 -17.72 -11.48
C LYS A 235 -19.75 -17.40 -11.99
N PHE A 236 -19.97 -16.22 -12.58
CA PHE A 236 -21.24 -15.89 -13.25
C PHE A 236 -21.51 -16.80 -14.45
N HIS A 237 -20.51 -17.03 -15.31
CA HIS A 237 -20.67 -17.94 -16.45
C HIS A 237 -21.00 -19.38 -15.99
N GLN A 238 -20.44 -19.83 -14.87
CA GLN A 238 -20.71 -21.16 -14.31
C GLN A 238 -22.04 -21.25 -13.54
N GLY A 239 -22.87 -20.19 -13.51
CA GLY A 239 -24.14 -20.17 -12.78
C GLY A 239 -24.01 -20.13 -11.25
N GLN A 240 -22.78 -19.98 -10.73
CA GLN A 240 -22.49 -19.99 -9.31
C GLN A 240 -22.86 -18.67 -8.61
N LEU A 241 -22.94 -17.57 -9.36
CA LEU A 241 -23.37 -16.27 -8.87
C LEU A 241 -24.64 -15.81 -9.59
N SER A 242 -25.51 -15.12 -8.86
CA SER A 242 -26.69 -14.45 -9.40
C SER A 242 -26.79 -13.05 -8.83
N LEU A 243 -27.15 -12.09 -9.67
CA LEU A 243 -27.51 -10.76 -9.19
C LEU A 243 -28.91 -10.82 -8.57
N PRO A 244 -29.14 -10.19 -7.39
CA PRO A 244 -30.41 -10.31 -6.66
C PRO A 244 -31.62 -9.77 -7.45
N PHE A 245 -31.38 -8.89 -8.41
CA PHE A 245 -32.40 -8.33 -9.31
C PHE A 245 -32.64 -9.17 -10.58
N LEU A 246 -31.76 -10.13 -10.90
CA LEU A 246 -32.00 -11.10 -11.96
C LEU A 246 -32.59 -12.37 -11.35
N LYS A 247 -33.80 -12.75 -11.78
CA LYS A 247 -34.41 -14.02 -11.36
C LYS A 247 -33.45 -15.17 -11.66
N ARG A 248 -32.97 -15.83 -10.62
CA ARG A 248 -32.15 -17.04 -10.73
C ARG A 248 -32.99 -18.15 -11.37
N LYS A 249 -32.41 -18.93 -12.27
CA LYS A 249 -33.10 -20.07 -12.85
C LYS A 249 -33.35 -21.10 -11.74
N THR A 250 -34.62 -21.29 -11.39
CA THR A 250 -35.05 -22.36 -10.48
C THR A 250 -35.39 -23.58 -11.33
N HIS A 251 -34.73 -24.70 -11.08
CA HIS A 251 -35.07 -25.95 -11.76
C HIS A 251 -36.24 -26.62 -11.03
N LYS A 252 -37.31 -26.90 -11.75
CA LYS A 252 -38.46 -27.65 -11.22
C LYS A 252 -38.17 -29.15 -11.29
N GLY A 253 -38.31 -29.84 -10.18
CA GLY A 253 -38.19 -31.29 -10.10
C GLY A 253 -37.67 -31.76 -8.74
N LYS A 254 -37.38 -33.05 -8.63
CA LYS A 254 -36.90 -33.67 -7.39
C LYS A 254 -35.42 -34.03 -7.51
N LEU A 255 -34.63 -33.59 -6.55
CA LEU A 255 -33.28 -34.10 -6.30
C LEU A 255 -33.34 -35.07 -5.11
N ALA A 256 -33.10 -36.35 -5.36
CA ALA A 256 -33.07 -37.37 -4.32
C ALA A 256 -31.62 -37.67 -3.93
N LEU A 257 -31.33 -37.61 -2.63
CA LEU A 257 -30.03 -37.92 -2.06
C LEU A 257 -30.06 -39.28 -1.37
N PHE A 258 -29.06 -40.11 -1.63
CA PHE A 258 -28.93 -41.47 -1.12
C PHE A 258 -27.62 -41.68 -0.36
N THR A 259 -27.59 -42.76 0.41
CA THR A 259 -26.35 -43.32 0.95
C THR A 259 -25.60 -44.14 -0.09
N GLN A 260 -24.32 -44.45 0.16
CA GLN A 260 -23.55 -45.40 -0.66
C GLN A 260 -24.18 -46.82 -0.71
N ALA A 261 -25.05 -47.16 0.24
CA ALA A 261 -25.80 -48.40 0.28
C ALA A 261 -27.19 -48.29 -0.40
N ALA A 262 -27.38 -47.27 -1.26
CA ALA A 262 -28.63 -46.97 -1.97
C ALA A 262 -29.86 -46.71 -1.09
N GLN A 263 -29.69 -46.41 0.20
CA GLN A 263 -30.78 -46.01 1.09
C GLN A 263 -31.11 -44.51 0.93
N PRO A 264 -32.40 -44.12 0.84
CA PRO A 264 -32.79 -42.72 0.70
C PRO A 264 -32.47 -41.91 1.96
N LEU A 265 -31.94 -40.69 1.79
CA LEU A 265 -31.63 -39.75 2.86
C LEU A 265 -32.56 -38.54 2.89
N ALA A 266 -32.77 -37.89 1.74
CA ALA A 266 -33.64 -36.72 1.63
C ALA A 266 -34.05 -36.45 0.18
N GLU A 267 -35.13 -35.70 0.01
CA GLU A 267 -35.57 -35.12 -1.26
C GLU A 267 -35.56 -33.59 -1.17
N PHE A 268 -35.08 -32.95 -2.23
CA PHE A 268 -35.08 -31.50 -2.39
C PHE A 268 -35.90 -31.11 -3.63
N THR A 269 -36.85 -30.20 -3.45
CA THR A 269 -37.73 -29.71 -4.53
C THR A 269 -37.39 -28.28 -4.96
N ASP A 270 -36.67 -27.54 -4.12
CA ASP A 270 -36.28 -26.16 -4.36
C ASP A 270 -34.81 -26.09 -4.75
N LEU A 271 -34.56 -26.38 -6.03
CA LEU A 271 -33.22 -26.46 -6.62
C LEU A 271 -32.85 -25.10 -7.20
N ASN A 272 -32.04 -24.37 -6.46
CA ASN A 272 -31.64 -23.03 -6.84
C ASN A 272 -30.19 -22.77 -6.41
N GLY A 273 -29.38 -22.36 -7.37
CA GLY A 273 -27.93 -22.27 -7.24
C GLY A 273 -27.24 -23.63 -7.41
N THR A 274 -26.14 -23.83 -6.70
CA THR A 274 -25.33 -25.05 -6.78
C THR A 274 -25.97 -26.22 -6.00
N TYR A 275 -25.51 -27.46 -6.23
CA TYR A 275 -25.95 -28.60 -5.41
C TYR A 275 -25.64 -28.38 -3.92
N LEU A 276 -24.48 -27.79 -3.60
CA LEU A 276 -24.15 -27.44 -2.21
C LEU A 276 -25.17 -26.47 -1.61
N GLU A 277 -25.50 -25.38 -2.31
CA GLU A 277 -26.48 -24.39 -1.85
C GLU A 277 -27.88 -24.99 -1.68
N SER A 278 -28.31 -25.83 -2.62
CA SER A 278 -29.63 -26.46 -2.58
C SER A 278 -29.74 -27.47 -1.42
N ILE A 279 -28.72 -28.30 -1.22
CA ILE A 279 -28.70 -29.31 -0.14
C ILE A 279 -28.57 -28.66 1.25
N ASN A 280 -27.81 -27.56 1.35
CA ASN A 280 -27.63 -26.83 2.60
C ASN A 280 -28.72 -25.79 2.87
N ARG A 281 -29.77 -25.71 2.04
CA ARG A 281 -30.84 -24.74 2.24
C ARG A 281 -31.56 -24.99 3.56
N GLY A 282 -31.65 -23.95 4.38
CA GLY A 282 -32.28 -23.95 5.70
C GLY A 282 -31.50 -24.68 6.80
N ARG A 283 -30.50 -25.50 6.46
CA ARG A 283 -29.68 -26.25 7.40
C ARG A 283 -28.40 -26.72 6.71
N GLU A 284 -27.25 -26.54 7.34
CA GLU A 284 -25.99 -27.07 6.83
C GLU A 284 -25.95 -28.61 6.95
N ARG A 285 -25.91 -29.31 5.80
CA ARG A 285 -25.87 -30.78 5.73
C ARG A 285 -24.56 -31.30 5.11
N LEU A 286 -24.02 -30.56 4.16
CA LEU A 286 -22.70 -30.77 3.55
C LEU A 286 -21.75 -29.68 4.06
N ARG A 287 -20.85 -30.04 4.98
CA ARG A 287 -19.88 -29.09 5.52
C ARG A 287 -18.77 -28.79 4.52
N THR A 288 -18.32 -27.55 4.47
CA THR A 288 -17.17 -27.12 3.65
C THR A 288 -16.29 -26.13 4.39
N GLN A 289 -14.99 -26.08 4.04
CA GLN A 289 -14.05 -25.09 4.59
C GLN A 289 -13.86 -23.87 3.68
N CYS A 290 -14.37 -23.92 2.45
CA CYS A 290 -14.18 -22.87 1.44
C CYS A 290 -15.46 -22.14 1.03
N GLY A 291 -16.58 -22.38 1.74
CA GLY A 291 -17.86 -21.74 1.46
C GLY A 291 -18.38 -21.96 0.03
N GLY A 292 -18.01 -23.09 -0.58
CA GLY A 292 -18.39 -23.41 -1.96
C GLY A 292 -17.46 -22.89 -3.06
N GLY A 293 -16.27 -22.37 -2.74
CA GLY A 293 -15.30 -21.92 -3.74
C GLY A 293 -14.52 -23.01 -4.48
N GLY A 294 -14.85 -24.30 -4.34
CA GLY A 294 -14.18 -25.39 -5.05
C GLY A 294 -12.75 -25.71 -4.57
N ARG A 295 -12.31 -25.17 -3.42
CA ARG A 295 -10.90 -25.25 -2.97
C ARG A 295 -10.63 -26.23 -1.82
N CYS A 296 -11.65 -26.75 -1.15
CA CYS A 296 -11.44 -27.68 -0.03
C CYS A 296 -11.67 -29.16 -0.40
N GLY A 297 -12.34 -29.45 -1.52
CA GLY A 297 -12.64 -30.81 -1.93
C GLY A 297 -13.64 -31.57 -1.05
N LEU A 298 -14.33 -30.92 -0.10
CA LEU A 298 -15.18 -31.61 0.89
C LEU A 298 -16.62 -31.88 0.42
N CYS A 299 -17.16 -31.06 -0.47
CA CYS A 299 -18.53 -31.20 -0.99
C CYS A 299 -18.68 -32.27 -2.08
N LYS A 300 -18.04 -33.43 -1.93
CA LYS A 300 -18.04 -34.50 -2.94
C LYS A 300 -19.43 -35.12 -3.07
N LEU A 301 -20.00 -35.17 -4.26
CA LEU A 301 -21.27 -35.84 -4.54
C LEU A 301 -21.07 -36.80 -5.69
N ARG A 302 -21.55 -38.04 -5.53
CA ARG A 302 -21.54 -39.04 -6.59
C ARG A 302 -22.84 -38.93 -7.37
N PHE A 303 -22.74 -38.71 -8.68
CA PHE A 303 -23.90 -38.68 -9.55
C PHE A 303 -24.23 -40.12 -9.95
N VAL A 304 -25.45 -40.57 -9.63
CA VAL A 304 -25.87 -41.95 -9.90
C VAL A 304 -26.12 -42.14 -11.40
N GLU A 305 -26.65 -41.10 -12.06
CA GLU A 305 -26.99 -41.08 -13.47
C GLU A 305 -26.40 -39.80 -14.09
N GLN A 306 -25.74 -39.94 -15.25
CA GLN A 306 -25.26 -38.82 -16.09
C GLN A 306 -24.49 -37.73 -15.34
N PRO A 307 -23.30 -38.02 -14.76
CA PRO A 307 -22.48 -36.99 -14.13
C PRO A 307 -22.16 -35.85 -15.11
N PRO A 308 -22.24 -34.57 -14.69
CA PRO A 308 -21.76 -33.47 -15.52
C PRO A 308 -20.26 -33.63 -15.80
N SER A 309 -19.79 -33.03 -16.90
CA SER A 309 -18.35 -33.01 -17.20
C SER A 309 -17.57 -32.35 -16.06
N PRO A 310 -16.41 -32.90 -15.66
CA PRO A 310 -15.63 -32.30 -14.58
C PRO A 310 -15.08 -30.95 -15.04
N ASN A 311 -15.15 -29.95 -14.16
CA ASN A 311 -14.54 -28.66 -14.40
C ASN A 311 -13.14 -28.57 -13.75
N ASP A 312 -12.49 -27.42 -13.88
CA ASP A 312 -11.13 -27.21 -13.38
C ASP A 312 -10.96 -27.49 -11.88
N TYR A 313 -11.99 -27.21 -11.07
CA TYR A 313 -11.94 -27.45 -9.63
C TYR A 313 -12.12 -28.92 -9.29
N ASP A 314 -12.95 -29.64 -10.04
CA ASP A 314 -13.06 -31.10 -9.92
C ASP A 314 -11.72 -31.75 -10.24
N LEU A 315 -11.09 -31.33 -11.34
CA LEU A 315 -9.79 -31.85 -11.78
C LEU A 315 -8.66 -31.56 -10.79
N ASP A 316 -8.74 -30.45 -10.05
CA ASP A 316 -7.73 -30.07 -9.04
C ASP A 316 -7.92 -30.79 -7.69
N LYS A 317 -9.17 -31.15 -7.31
CA LYS A 317 -9.47 -31.69 -5.98
C LYS A 317 -9.87 -33.15 -5.93
N LEU A 318 -10.21 -33.75 -7.07
CA LEU A 318 -10.68 -35.13 -7.16
C LEU A 318 -9.65 -35.98 -7.89
N THR A 319 -9.48 -37.21 -7.39
CA THR A 319 -8.64 -38.21 -8.04
C THR A 319 -9.29 -38.72 -9.33
N ALA A 320 -8.48 -39.27 -10.24
CA ALA A 320 -9.00 -39.87 -11.48
C ALA A 320 -10.05 -40.96 -11.21
N THR A 321 -9.87 -41.75 -10.15
CA THR A 321 -10.84 -42.78 -9.74
C THR A 321 -12.16 -42.17 -9.30
N GLU A 322 -12.13 -41.11 -8.49
CA GLU A 322 -13.36 -40.41 -8.06
C GLU A 322 -14.09 -39.80 -9.26
N LEU A 323 -13.35 -39.17 -10.17
CA LEU A 323 -13.92 -38.59 -11.39
C LEU A 323 -14.60 -39.66 -12.27
N ALA A 324 -13.96 -40.83 -12.41
CA ALA A 324 -14.47 -41.98 -13.16
C ALA A 324 -15.71 -42.60 -12.49
N GLN A 325 -15.82 -42.53 -11.16
CA GLN A 325 -17.01 -42.94 -10.40
C GLN A 325 -18.18 -41.94 -10.51
N GLY A 326 -18.02 -40.86 -11.29
CA GLY A 326 -19.03 -39.81 -11.43
C GLY A 326 -19.08 -38.85 -10.24
N ILE A 327 -18.01 -38.76 -9.44
CA ILE A 327 -17.94 -37.81 -8.32
C ILE A 327 -17.56 -36.43 -8.84
N ARG A 328 -18.26 -35.40 -8.37
CA ARG A 328 -17.96 -33.98 -8.59
C ARG A 328 -18.06 -33.19 -7.29
N LEU A 329 -17.53 -31.98 -7.29
CA LEU A 329 -17.70 -31.01 -6.21
C LEU A 329 -19.09 -30.36 -6.33
N GLY A 330 -20.02 -30.68 -5.42
CA GLY A 330 -21.38 -30.15 -5.45
C GLY A 330 -21.48 -28.61 -5.41
N CYS A 331 -20.45 -27.92 -4.95
CA CYS A 331 -20.39 -26.45 -4.98
C CYS A 331 -20.01 -25.85 -6.33
N GLN A 332 -19.62 -26.67 -7.30
CA GLN A 332 -19.09 -26.22 -8.57
C GLN A 332 -20.02 -26.48 -9.76
N HIS A 333 -21.18 -27.10 -9.49
CA HIS A 333 -22.18 -27.48 -10.48
C HIS A 333 -23.57 -26.97 -10.06
N GLU A 334 -24.33 -26.46 -11.02
CA GLU A 334 -25.73 -26.02 -10.84
C GLU A 334 -26.63 -27.21 -10.48
N ALA A 335 -27.55 -27.01 -9.54
CA ALA A 335 -28.44 -28.05 -9.07
C ALA A 335 -29.55 -28.35 -10.09
N HIS A 336 -29.61 -29.60 -10.56
CA HIS A 336 -30.69 -30.11 -11.40
C HIS A 336 -31.40 -31.29 -10.72
N PRO A 337 -32.65 -31.60 -11.09
CA PRO A 337 -33.33 -32.81 -10.64
C PRO A 337 -32.54 -34.06 -11.01
N GLY A 338 -32.54 -35.06 -10.13
CA GLY A 338 -31.74 -36.27 -10.34
C GLY A 338 -31.51 -37.07 -9.06
N LYS A 339 -30.60 -38.03 -9.13
CA LYS A 339 -30.20 -38.89 -8.00
C LYS A 339 -28.73 -38.70 -7.69
N LEU A 340 -28.42 -38.39 -6.44
CA LEU A 340 -27.07 -38.20 -5.94
C LEU A 340 -26.82 -39.13 -4.75
N GLU A 341 -25.55 -39.45 -4.52
CA GLU A 341 -25.09 -40.15 -3.34
C GLU A 341 -24.03 -39.36 -2.59
N LEU A 342 -24.04 -39.51 -1.26
CA LEU A 342 -22.91 -39.08 -0.45
C LEU A 342 -21.65 -39.87 -0.83
N ALA A 343 -20.55 -39.15 -1.09
CA ALA A 343 -19.34 -39.77 -1.61
C ALA A 343 -18.37 -40.25 -0.52
N THR A 344 -18.54 -39.82 0.74
CA THR A 344 -17.58 -40.11 1.82
C THR A 344 -18.24 -40.47 3.14
N LYS A 345 -17.57 -41.31 3.94
CA LYS A 345 -17.97 -41.66 5.32
C LYS A 345 -18.11 -40.44 6.23
N ALA A 346 -17.29 -39.40 6.02
CA ALA A 346 -17.37 -38.16 6.79
C ALA A 346 -18.72 -37.46 6.58
N GLN A 347 -19.17 -37.37 5.32
CA GLN A 347 -20.47 -36.78 5.00
C GLN A 347 -21.64 -37.56 5.62
N HIS A 348 -21.55 -38.90 5.68
CA HIS A 348 -22.56 -39.70 6.37
C HIS A 348 -22.68 -39.33 7.85
N ARG A 349 -21.55 -39.22 8.55
CA ARG A 349 -21.53 -38.82 9.96
C ARG A 349 -22.06 -37.40 10.16
N ASP A 350 -21.63 -36.46 9.33
CA ASP A 350 -22.03 -35.06 9.42
C ASP A 350 -23.53 -34.89 9.14
N TRP A 351 -24.08 -35.65 8.19
CA TRP A 351 -25.51 -35.72 7.93
C TRP A 351 -26.29 -36.24 9.14
N SER A 352 -25.86 -37.33 9.76
CA SER A 352 -26.50 -37.86 10.98
C SER A 352 -26.39 -36.91 12.20
N GLN A 353 -25.48 -35.93 12.16
CA GLN A 353 -25.41 -34.89 13.18
C GLN A 353 -26.36 -33.73 12.87
N SER A 354 -26.56 -33.38 11.60
CA SER A 354 -27.45 -32.29 11.21
C SER A 354 -28.94 -32.65 11.37
N GLU A 355 -29.29 -33.94 11.36
CA GLU A 355 -30.65 -34.42 11.61
C GLU A 355 -31.01 -34.59 13.10
N ARG A 356 -30.04 -34.37 14.01
CA ARG A 356 -30.28 -34.25 15.46
C ARG A 356 -30.50 -32.79 15.83
#